data_AF-F9PST8-F1
#
_entry.id   AF-F9PST8-F1
#
_cell.length_a   1.000
_cell.length_b   1.000
_cell.length_c   1.000
_cell.angle_alpha   90.00
_cell.angle_beta   90.00
_cell.angle_gamma   90.00
#
_symmetry.space_group_name_H-M   'P 1'
#
loop_
_entity.id
_entity.type
_entity.pdbx_description
1 polymer ?
#
loop_
_entity_poly.entity_id
_entity_poly.type
_entity_poly.pdbx_seq_one_letter_code
_entity_poly.pdbx_strand_id
1 'polypeptide(L)'
;MDIEIAEELGLIIKTKTGDYVDRFRNRIMFPILNKNKKVIGFGGRTIVDDSAKYLNSPESVIFKKGDNIYALDKIIENNIRDKVLIVEGYMDVISLYQNGINYVVAGLGTAFTENQARLIKRYFRNNVYLCYDGDNAGISATNKTSSVFNEISVKPNIIMLPDKLDPDDYIKKYGLNDFNKLLESPYDINGFNYEILKKSKKNSNSITDNTIFYESILDFLTKIDTNILRDLYINKISSEFGIDKNSLKEDFLNFDKKDKIIEKKKRN
;
A
#
# COMPACT_ATOMS: atom_id res chain seq x y z
N MET A 1 13.95 15.16 -32.03
CA MET A 1 12.62 14.92 -31.44
C MET A 1 11.88 16.23 -31.54
N ASP A 2 10.63 16.20 -31.99
CA ASP A 2 9.79 17.42 -32.00
C ASP A 2 9.61 17.91 -30.56
N ILE A 3 9.73 19.23 -30.36
CA ILE A 3 9.66 19.85 -29.04
C ILE A 3 8.25 19.72 -28.44
N GLU A 4 7.22 19.79 -29.29
CA GLU A 4 5.82 19.64 -28.88
C GLU A 4 5.59 18.21 -28.38
N ILE A 5 6.10 17.22 -29.11
CA ILE A 5 6.03 15.81 -28.68
C ILE A 5 6.78 15.59 -27.37
N ALA A 6 7.96 16.21 -27.19
CA ALA A 6 8.72 16.08 -25.95
C ALA A 6 8.00 16.70 -24.75
N GLU A 7 7.28 17.81 -24.94
CA GLU A 7 6.43 18.44 -23.93
C GLU A 7 5.20 17.57 -23.61
N GLU A 8 4.49 17.08 -24.63
CA GLU A 8 3.32 16.20 -24.47
C GLU A 8 3.66 14.89 -23.74
N LEU A 9 4.85 14.34 -23.99
CA LEU A 9 5.36 13.17 -23.28
C LEU A 9 5.93 13.49 -21.89
N GLY A 10 5.98 14.78 -21.53
CA GLY A 10 6.45 15.24 -20.23
C GLY A 10 7.94 15.06 -20.00
N LEU A 11 8.75 15.08 -21.05
CA LEU A 11 10.22 15.05 -20.93
C LEU A 11 10.79 16.44 -20.66
N ILE A 12 10.12 17.47 -21.19
CA ILE A 12 10.42 18.89 -20.97
C ILE A 12 9.21 19.61 -20.39
N ILE A 13 9.44 20.81 -19.85
CA ILE A 13 8.40 21.71 -19.34
C ILE A 13 8.62 23.09 -19.96
N LYS A 14 7.55 23.72 -20.43
CA LYS A 14 7.56 25.12 -20.83
C LYS A 14 7.53 26.04 -19.61
N THR A 15 8.49 26.94 -19.52
CA THR A 15 8.58 27.94 -18.45
C THR A 15 7.59 29.09 -18.70
N LYS A 16 7.41 29.94 -17.69
CA LYS A 16 6.59 31.15 -17.82
C LYS A 16 7.14 32.14 -18.86
N THR A 17 8.44 32.11 -19.14
CA THR A 17 9.09 32.96 -20.15
C THR A 17 8.93 32.41 -21.58
N GLY A 18 8.38 31.21 -21.73
CA GLY A 18 8.19 30.54 -23.01
C GLY A 18 9.34 29.61 -23.42
N ASP A 19 10.42 29.58 -22.63
CA ASP A 19 11.55 28.66 -22.83
C ASP A 19 11.18 27.24 -22.42
N TYR A 20 11.93 26.26 -22.91
CA TYR A 20 11.79 24.86 -22.51
C TYR A 20 12.97 24.41 -21.66
N VAL A 21 12.67 23.64 -20.62
CA VAL A 21 13.67 23.05 -19.73
C VAL A 21 13.38 21.58 -19.48
N ASP A 22 14.42 20.78 -19.28
CA ASP A 22 14.28 19.36 -18.95
C ASP A 22 13.44 19.16 -17.70
N ARG A 23 12.41 18.31 -17.74
CA ARG A 23 11.59 18.01 -16.54
C ARG A 23 12.43 17.38 -15.43
N PHE A 24 13.31 16.46 -15.81
CA PHE A 24 14.11 15.67 -14.88
C PHE A 24 15.55 16.19 -14.88
N ARG A 25 15.91 16.95 -13.85
CA ARG A 25 17.26 17.49 -13.65
C ARG A 25 17.80 17.00 -12.32
N ASN A 26 19.10 16.67 -12.26
CA ASN A 26 19.78 16.21 -11.04
C ASN A 26 19.04 15.03 -10.37
N ARG A 27 18.64 14.05 -11.17
CA ARG A 27 17.86 12.89 -10.71
C ARG A 27 18.44 11.58 -11.22
N ILE A 28 18.44 10.56 -10.37
CA ILE A 28 18.60 9.17 -10.79
C ILE A 28 17.30 8.76 -11.48
N MET A 29 17.43 8.24 -12.71
CA MET A 29 16.30 7.93 -13.57
C MET A 29 15.91 6.46 -13.52
N PHE A 30 14.62 6.20 -13.32
CA PHE A 30 14.00 4.88 -13.31
C PHE A 30 13.06 4.77 -14.53
N PRO A 31 13.45 4.07 -15.59
CA PRO A 31 12.59 3.91 -16.76
C PRO A 31 11.37 3.05 -16.39
N ILE A 32 10.18 3.49 -16.80
CA ILE A 32 8.93 2.76 -16.64
C ILE A 32 8.63 2.07 -17.97
N LEU A 33 8.60 0.74 -17.96
CA LEU A 33 8.39 -0.08 -19.15
C LEU A 33 6.95 -0.60 -19.19
N ASN A 34 6.36 -0.63 -20.37
CA ASN A 34 5.13 -1.37 -20.59
C ASN A 34 5.40 -2.87 -20.75
N LYS A 35 4.33 -3.67 -20.87
CA LYS A 35 4.38 -5.12 -21.10
C LYS A 35 5.22 -5.58 -22.32
N ASN A 36 5.43 -4.69 -23.31
CA ASN A 36 6.22 -4.94 -24.51
C ASN A 36 7.67 -4.44 -24.36
N LYS A 37 8.11 -4.14 -23.13
CA LYS A 37 9.43 -3.59 -22.78
C LYS A 37 9.76 -2.26 -23.47
N LYS A 38 8.74 -1.48 -23.85
CA LYS A 38 8.93 -0.11 -24.34
C LYS A 38 8.88 0.85 -23.17
N VAL A 39 9.83 1.78 -23.13
CA VAL A 39 9.83 2.88 -22.15
C VAL A 39 8.67 3.81 -22.48
N ILE A 40 7.79 4.01 -21.50
CA ILE A 40 6.60 4.85 -21.63
C ILE A 40 6.66 6.09 -20.74
N GLY A 41 7.53 6.10 -19.73
CA GLY A 41 7.75 7.22 -18.84
C GLY A 41 8.94 6.98 -17.92
N PHE A 42 9.16 7.89 -16.99
CA PHE A 42 10.25 7.82 -16.04
C PHE A 42 9.79 8.19 -14.63
N GLY A 43 10.33 7.50 -13.64
CA GLY A 43 10.49 8.01 -12.29
C GLY A 43 11.87 8.65 -12.13
N GLY A 44 12.01 9.62 -11.23
CA GLY A 44 13.26 10.32 -10.97
C GLY A 44 13.44 10.66 -9.50
N ARG A 45 14.51 10.15 -8.87
CA ARG A 45 14.85 10.48 -7.47
C ARG A 45 15.91 11.56 -7.43
N THR A 46 15.68 12.63 -6.66
CA THR A 46 16.65 13.73 -6.54
C THR A 46 17.98 13.25 -5.93
N ILE A 47 19.10 13.79 -6.42
CA ILE A 47 20.44 13.66 -5.81
C ILE A 47 20.90 14.94 -5.10
N VAL A 48 20.07 15.98 -5.13
CA VAL A 48 20.27 17.27 -4.47
C VAL A 48 19.10 17.55 -3.53
N ASP A 49 19.20 18.59 -2.71
CA ASP A 49 18.07 19.06 -1.92
C ASP A 49 17.00 19.65 -2.85
N ASP A 50 15.90 18.92 -3.01
CA ASP A 50 14.75 19.26 -3.85
C ASP A 50 13.50 18.85 -3.06
N SER A 51 12.49 19.72 -3.06
CA SER A 51 11.24 19.48 -2.32
C SER A 51 10.50 18.23 -2.79
N ALA A 52 10.69 17.80 -4.04
CA ALA A 52 10.14 16.55 -4.56
C ALA A 52 11.18 15.43 -4.54
N LYS A 53 11.21 14.62 -3.47
CA LYS A 53 12.10 13.45 -3.34
C LYS A 53 12.02 12.51 -4.56
N TYR A 54 10.80 12.24 -5.04
CA TYR A 54 10.52 11.51 -6.27
C TYR A 54 9.64 12.34 -7.21
N LEU A 55 9.93 12.25 -8.51
CA LEU A 55 9.15 12.86 -9.59
C LEU A 55 8.83 11.80 -10.63
N ASN A 56 7.56 11.67 -11.01
CA ASN A 56 7.15 10.80 -12.12
C ASN A 56 6.81 11.64 -13.34
N SER A 57 6.94 11.03 -14.53
CA SER A 57 6.33 11.53 -15.76
C SER A 57 4.85 11.87 -15.51
N PRO A 58 4.34 12.96 -16.11
CA PRO A 58 2.92 13.24 -16.09
C PRO A 58 2.16 12.18 -16.91
N GLU A 59 0.83 12.21 -16.81
CA GLU A 59 -0.02 11.43 -17.71
C GLU A 59 0.24 11.84 -19.17
N SER A 60 0.28 10.87 -20.09
CA SER A 60 0.46 11.12 -21.53
C SER A 60 -0.39 10.15 -22.37
N VAL A 61 -0.24 10.21 -23.69
CA VAL A 61 -0.89 9.27 -24.63
C VAL A 61 -0.32 7.85 -24.55
N ILE A 62 0.93 7.69 -24.07
CA ILE A 62 1.59 6.38 -23.92
C ILE A 62 1.72 5.94 -22.46
N PHE A 63 1.47 6.82 -21.50
CA PHE A 63 1.66 6.54 -20.07
C PHE A 63 0.48 7.00 -19.23
N LYS A 64 -0.16 6.02 -18.59
CA LYS A 64 -1.21 6.23 -17.60
C LYS A 64 -0.79 5.61 -16.27
N LYS A 65 -0.58 6.40 -15.21
CA LYS A 65 -0.06 5.87 -13.93
C LYS A 65 -0.99 4.80 -13.37
N GLY A 66 -2.29 5.09 -13.41
CA GLY A 66 -3.34 4.20 -12.92
C GLY A 66 -3.53 2.91 -13.73
N ASP A 67 -2.84 2.72 -14.84
CA ASP A 67 -2.96 1.50 -15.67
C ASP A 67 -1.66 0.70 -15.74
N ASN A 68 -0.58 1.24 -15.17
CA ASN A 68 0.77 0.68 -15.26
C ASN A 68 1.33 0.39 -13.87
N ILE A 69 2.24 -0.57 -13.81
CA ILE A 69 2.90 -1.03 -12.60
C ILE A 69 4.40 -1.14 -12.91
N TYR A 70 5.23 -0.61 -12.02
CA TYR A 70 6.67 -0.67 -12.17
C TYR A 70 7.20 -2.11 -12.04
N ALA A 71 8.19 -2.46 -12.85
CA ALA A 71 8.84 -3.78 -12.92
C ALA A 71 7.95 -4.97 -13.31
N LEU A 72 6.71 -4.75 -13.74
CA LEU A 72 5.86 -5.83 -14.26
C LEU A 72 6.46 -6.49 -15.52
N ASP A 73 7.26 -5.75 -16.31
CA ASP A 73 8.00 -6.30 -17.44
C ASP A 73 8.95 -7.43 -17.03
N LYS A 74 9.61 -7.32 -15.85
CA LYS A 74 10.52 -8.34 -15.31
C LYS A 74 9.80 -9.60 -14.88
N ILE A 75 8.61 -9.47 -14.32
CA ILE A 75 7.72 -10.60 -14.02
C ILE A 75 7.34 -11.35 -15.29
N ILE A 76 6.95 -10.60 -16.33
CA ILE A 76 6.48 -11.19 -17.59
C ILE A 76 7.64 -11.89 -18.29
N GLU A 77 8.80 -11.24 -18.37
CA GLU A 77 10.04 -11.75 -18.96
C GLU A 77 10.49 -13.07 -18.33
N ASN A 78 10.47 -13.15 -17.00
CA ASN A 78 10.90 -14.34 -16.26
C ASN A 78 9.77 -15.38 -16.06
N ASN A 79 8.60 -15.17 -16.68
CA ASN A 79 7.42 -16.03 -16.56
C ASN A 79 7.01 -16.37 -15.11
N ILE A 80 7.16 -15.40 -14.20
CA ILE A 80 6.80 -15.58 -12.78
C ILE A 80 5.28 -15.52 -12.63
N ARG A 81 4.67 -16.58 -12.07
CA ARG A 81 3.20 -16.69 -11.90
C ARG A 81 2.76 -17.12 -10.51
N ASP A 82 3.67 -17.54 -9.64
CA ASP A 82 3.32 -18.14 -8.35
C ASP A 82 2.75 -17.13 -7.37
N LYS A 83 3.40 -15.97 -7.23
CA LYS A 83 2.94 -14.86 -6.38
C LYS A 83 3.55 -13.54 -6.82
N VAL A 84 2.98 -12.45 -6.34
CA VAL A 84 3.53 -11.09 -6.49
C VAL A 84 3.59 -10.37 -5.16
N LEU A 85 4.64 -9.59 -4.96
CA LEU A 85 4.82 -8.70 -3.83
C LEU A 85 4.71 -7.25 -4.31
N ILE A 86 3.75 -6.50 -3.78
CA ILE A 86 3.52 -5.10 -4.12
C ILE A 86 4.10 -4.24 -3.00
N VAL A 87 4.98 -3.33 -3.36
CA VAL A 87 5.64 -2.35 -2.48
C VAL A 87 5.36 -0.91 -2.96
N GLU A 88 5.75 0.09 -2.18
CA GLU A 88 5.40 1.49 -2.46
C GLU A 88 6.32 2.14 -3.50
N GLY A 89 7.63 1.89 -3.43
CA GLY A 89 8.63 2.65 -4.17
C GLY A 89 9.50 1.86 -5.15
N TYR A 90 10.13 2.60 -6.07
CA TYR A 90 11.12 2.04 -7.00
C TYR A 90 12.32 1.42 -6.28
N MET A 91 12.76 2.04 -5.18
CA MET A 91 13.92 1.59 -4.41
C MET A 91 13.65 0.26 -3.71
N ASP A 92 12.45 0.08 -3.16
CA ASP A 92 12.01 -1.18 -2.58
C ASP A 92 12.07 -2.30 -3.61
N VAL A 93 11.51 -2.07 -4.80
CA VAL A 93 11.55 -3.04 -5.91
C VAL A 93 12.98 -3.41 -6.25
N ILE A 94 13.87 -2.42 -6.43
CA ILE A 94 15.26 -2.66 -6.81
C ILE A 94 16.01 -3.42 -5.72
N SER A 95 15.87 -2.99 -4.47
CA SER A 95 16.56 -3.60 -3.32
C SER A 95 16.12 -5.03 -3.09
N LEU A 96 14.81 -5.28 -3.09
CA LEU A 96 14.24 -6.62 -2.94
C LEU A 96 14.63 -7.52 -4.12
N TYR A 97 14.59 -7.00 -5.35
CA TYR A 97 14.99 -7.74 -6.55
C TYR A 97 16.46 -8.14 -6.50
N GLN A 98 17.36 -7.22 -6.11
CA GLN A 98 18.80 -7.49 -5.96
C GLN A 98 19.09 -8.56 -4.91
N ASN A 99 18.24 -8.66 -3.89
CA ASN A 99 18.33 -9.68 -2.84
C ASN A 99 17.59 -10.97 -3.20
N GLY A 100 17.11 -11.14 -4.44
CA GLY A 100 16.53 -12.40 -4.92
C GLY A 100 15.00 -12.49 -4.85
N ILE A 101 14.31 -11.44 -4.38
CA ILE A 101 12.85 -11.34 -4.44
C ILE A 101 12.45 -10.79 -5.81
N ASN A 102 12.56 -11.62 -6.84
CA ASN A 102 12.36 -11.24 -8.23
C ASN A 102 10.88 -11.10 -8.66
N TYR A 103 9.94 -11.30 -7.73
CA TYR A 103 8.49 -11.20 -7.93
C TYR A 103 7.88 -9.91 -7.35
N VAL A 104 8.70 -8.86 -7.23
CA VAL A 104 8.33 -7.58 -6.62
C VAL A 104 7.98 -6.52 -7.67
N VAL A 105 6.94 -5.73 -7.38
CA VAL A 105 6.45 -4.63 -8.23
C VAL A 105 6.01 -3.44 -7.38
N ALA A 106 5.90 -2.25 -7.97
CA ALA A 106 5.42 -1.06 -7.26
C ALA A 106 4.37 -0.26 -8.04
N GLY A 107 3.53 0.47 -7.30
CA GLY A 107 2.72 1.53 -7.86
C GLY A 107 3.56 2.70 -8.38
N LEU A 108 2.92 3.68 -9.02
CA LEU A 108 3.59 4.79 -9.71
C LEU A 108 3.32 6.15 -9.03
N GLY A 109 3.38 6.18 -7.70
CA GLY A 109 3.27 7.39 -6.88
C GLY A 109 1.86 8.00 -6.82
N THR A 110 0.83 7.19 -7.05
CA THR A 110 -0.59 7.54 -6.88
C THR A 110 -1.27 6.48 -6.03
N ALA A 111 -2.50 6.76 -5.57
CA ALA A 111 -3.33 5.71 -4.99
C ALA A 111 -3.43 4.51 -5.95
N PHE A 112 -3.32 3.30 -5.40
CA PHE A 112 -3.45 2.07 -6.17
C PHE A 112 -4.86 1.95 -6.76
N THR A 113 -4.96 1.61 -8.04
CA THR A 113 -6.23 1.68 -8.78
C THR A 113 -6.84 0.30 -9.03
N GLU A 114 -8.13 0.26 -9.34
CA GLU A 114 -8.80 -0.98 -9.76
C GLU A 114 -8.19 -1.55 -11.05
N ASN A 115 -7.77 -0.70 -11.99
CA ASN A 115 -7.09 -1.12 -13.22
C ASN A 115 -5.76 -1.83 -12.94
N GLN A 116 -4.95 -1.29 -12.01
CA GLN A 116 -3.74 -1.94 -11.53
C GLN A 116 -4.05 -3.28 -10.84
N ALA A 117 -5.08 -3.32 -9.99
CA ALA A 117 -5.50 -4.55 -9.32
C ALA A 117 -5.95 -5.64 -10.31
N ARG A 118 -6.75 -5.28 -11.33
CA ARG A 118 -7.18 -6.18 -12.40
C ARG A 118 -5.99 -6.67 -13.24
N LEU A 119 -5.03 -5.79 -13.52
CA LEU A 119 -3.79 -6.13 -14.22
C LEU A 119 -2.98 -7.18 -13.43
N ILE A 120 -2.81 -6.99 -12.12
CA ILE A 120 -2.16 -7.96 -11.24
C ILE A 120 -2.92 -9.28 -11.21
N LYS A 121 -4.24 -9.25 -10.98
CA LYS A 121 -5.10 -10.43 -10.92
C LYS A 121 -4.99 -11.28 -12.19
N ARG A 122 -4.82 -10.66 -13.36
CA ARG A 122 -4.63 -11.37 -14.63
C ARG A 122 -3.40 -12.29 -14.63
N TYR A 123 -2.31 -11.89 -13.98
CA TYR A 123 -1.05 -12.66 -13.95
C TYR A 123 -0.95 -13.62 -12.77
N PHE A 124 -1.46 -13.21 -11.60
CA PHE A 124 -1.22 -13.90 -10.32
C PHE A 124 -2.47 -14.45 -9.65
N ARG A 125 -3.65 -14.24 -10.26
CA ARG A 125 -4.95 -14.61 -9.70
C ARG A 125 -5.12 -14.01 -8.30
N ASN A 126 -5.11 -14.84 -7.27
CA ASN A 126 -5.32 -14.44 -5.88
C ASN A 126 -4.02 -14.39 -5.05
N ASN A 127 -2.87 -14.75 -5.64
CA ASN A 127 -1.60 -14.85 -4.92
C ASN A 127 -0.90 -13.48 -4.87
N VAL A 128 -1.54 -12.54 -4.19
CA VAL A 128 -1.08 -11.15 -4.05
C VAL A 128 -0.61 -10.90 -2.62
N TYR A 129 0.55 -10.28 -2.48
CA TYR A 129 1.12 -9.86 -1.21
C TYR A 129 1.35 -8.35 -1.23
N LEU A 130 1.05 -7.67 -0.13
CA LEU A 130 1.34 -6.25 0.09
C LEU A 130 2.42 -6.14 1.16
N CYS A 131 3.45 -5.33 0.92
CA CYS A 131 4.49 -5.01 1.89
C CYS A 131 4.81 -3.52 1.76
N TYR A 132 4.05 -2.72 2.49
CA TYR A 132 4.16 -1.26 2.50
C TYR A 132 4.90 -0.79 3.76
N ASP A 133 5.20 0.50 3.82
CA ASP A 133 6.03 1.06 4.86
C ASP A 133 5.39 0.86 6.24
N GLY A 134 6.22 0.61 7.25
CA GLY A 134 5.78 0.36 8.62
C GLY A 134 5.26 1.60 9.36
N ASP A 135 4.94 2.69 8.65
CA ASP A 135 4.44 3.94 9.21
C ASP A 135 2.92 4.13 8.99
N ASN A 136 2.36 5.22 9.50
CA ASN A 136 0.93 5.50 9.37
C ASN A 136 0.47 5.69 7.91
N ALA A 137 1.34 6.20 7.04
CA ALA A 137 1.03 6.39 5.63
C ALA A 137 0.96 5.02 4.92
N GLY A 138 1.93 4.14 5.18
CA GLY A 138 1.95 2.78 4.65
C GLY A 138 0.81 1.89 5.17
N ILE A 139 0.42 2.04 6.45
CA ILE A 139 -0.78 1.40 7.01
C ILE A 139 -2.05 1.88 6.29
N SER A 140 -2.17 3.19 6.03
CA SER A 140 -3.31 3.74 5.28
C SER A 140 -3.34 3.23 3.84
N ALA A 141 -2.18 3.21 3.18
CA ALA A 141 -2.02 2.73 1.82
C ALA A 141 -2.34 1.22 1.71
N THR A 142 -1.96 0.42 2.71
CA THR A 142 -2.27 -1.01 2.78
C THR A 142 -3.78 -1.24 2.84
N ASN A 143 -4.48 -0.51 3.69
CA ASN A 143 -5.94 -0.58 3.82
C ASN A 143 -6.64 -0.16 2.52
N LYS A 144 -6.24 0.96 1.92
CA LYS A 144 -6.80 1.43 0.64
C LYS A 144 -6.58 0.42 -0.48
N THR A 145 -5.34 -0.09 -0.62
CA THR A 145 -5.00 -1.08 -1.65
C THR A 145 -5.76 -2.39 -1.44
N SER A 146 -5.90 -2.83 -0.20
CA SER A 146 -6.69 -4.02 0.13
C SER A 146 -8.17 -3.86 -0.23
N SER A 147 -8.75 -2.67 0.01
CA SER A 147 -10.12 -2.35 -0.41
C SER A 147 -10.29 -2.47 -1.93
N VAL A 148 -9.35 -1.94 -2.70
CA VAL A 148 -9.37 -2.02 -4.18
C VAL A 148 -9.30 -3.46 -4.67
N PHE A 149 -8.49 -4.32 -4.04
CA PHE A 149 -8.45 -5.74 -4.37
C PHE A 149 -9.75 -6.47 -3.98
N ASN A 150 -10.34 -6.12 -2.82
CA ASN A 150 -11.59 -6.71 -2.36
C ASN A 150 -12.75 -6.43 -3.33
N GLU A 151 -12.81 -5.24 -3.94
CA GLU A 151 -13.81 -4.89 -4.96
C GLU A 151 -13.79 -5.87 -6.16
N ILE A 152 -12.61 -6.42 -6.48
CA ILE A 152 -12.45 -7.43 -7.53
C ILE A 152 -12.33 -8.85 -6.97
N SER A 153 -12.78 -9.09 -5.73
CA SER A 153 -12.79 -10.39 -5.05
C SER A 153 -11.41 -11.04 -4.91
N VAL A 154 -10.36 -10.23 -4.74
CA VAL A 154 -9.01 -10.68 -4.38
C VAL A 154 -8.74 -10.25 -2.94
N LYS A 155 -8.31 -11.18 -2.10
CA LYS A 155 -7.92 -10.89 -0.72
C LYS A 155 -6.40 -10.96 -0.64
N PRO A 156 -5.69 -9.82 -0.62
CA PRO A 156 -4.24 -9.84 -0.55
C PRO A 156 -3.77 -10.32 0.82
N ASN A 157 -2.63 -11.00 0.81
CA ASN A 157 -1.81 -11.27 1.98
C ASN A 157 -1.03 -10.01 2.36
N ILE A 158 -0.86 -9.74 3.64
CA ILE A 158 -0.22 -8.51 4.13
C ILE A 158 1.01 -8.87 4.95
N ILE A 159 2.12 -8.28 4.56
CA ILE A 159 3.40 -8.36 5.25
C ILE A 159 3.55 -7.10 6.09
N MET A 160 3.57 -7.27 7.41
CA MET A 160 3.73 -6.16 8.35
C MET A 160 5.22 -5.98 8.67
N LEU A 161 5.75 -4.80 8.36
CA LEU A 161 7.09 -4.40 8.76
C LEU A 161 7.10 -3.77 10.17
N PRO A 162 8.25 -3.75 10.86
CA PRO A 162 8.46 -2.96 12.07
C PRO A 162 8.23 -1.46 11.82
N ASP A 163 7.96 -0.72 12.90
CA ASP A 163 7.67 0.72 12.82
C ASP A 163 8.80 1.49 12.10
N LYS A 164 8.41 2.34 11.15
CA LYS A 164 9.29 3.21 10.34
C LYS A 164 10.31 2.51 9.47
N LEU A 165 10.19 1.21 9.22
CA LEU A 165 11.00 0.53 8.20
C LEU A 165 10.19 0.39 6.91
N ASP A 166 10.85 0.69 5.80
CA ASP A 166 10.39 0.32 4.46
C ASP A 166 10.99 -1.05 4.06
N PRO A 167 10.53 -1.67 2.96
CA PRO A 167 11.07 -2.95 2.51
C PRO A 167 12.57 -2.92 2.19
N ASP A 168 13.08 -1.80 1.65
CA ASP A 168 14.51 -1.59 1.37
C ASP A 168 15.34 -1.62 2.67
N ASP A 169 14.95 -0.85 3.68
CA ASP A 169 15.58 -0.76 4.99
C ASP A 169 15.54 -2.11 5.71
N TYR A 170 14.39 -2.80 5.66
CA TYR A 170 14.24 -4.11 6.31
C TYR A 170 15.19 -5.15 5.72
N ILE A 171 15.21 -5.31 4.39
CA ILE A 171 16.03 -6.36 3.76
C ILE A 171 17.52 -6.07 3.90
N LYS A 172 17.94 -4.79 3.89
CA LYS A 172 19.33 -4.41 4.16
C LYS A 172 19.74 -4.72 5.60
N LYS A 173 18.83 -4.53 6.55
CA LYS A 173 19.11 -4.72 7.98
C LYS A 173 19.09 -6.18 8.43
N TYR A 174 18.11 -6.95 7.96
CA TYR A 174 17.88 -8.34 8.43
C TYR A 174 18.16 -9.40 7.37
N GLY A 175 18.31 -9.02 6.11
CA GLY A 175 18.64 -9.93 5.01
C GLY A 175 17.44 -10.74 4.49
N LEU A 176 17.71 -11.48 3.42
CA LEU A 176 16.70 -12.28 2.70
C LEU A 176 16.03 -13.34 3.58
N ASN A 177 16.79 -13.99 4.46
CA ASN A 177 16.27 -15.08 5.29
C ASN A 177 15.17 -14.58 6.24
N ASP A 178 15.37 -13.44 6.89
CA ASP A 178 14.35 -12.87 7.78
C ASP A 178 13.17 -12.28 7.00
N PHE A 179 13.41 -11.71 5.81
CA PHE A 179 12.32 -11.28 4.92
C PHE A 179 11.44 -12.48 4.50
N ASN A 180 12.04 -13.63 4.18
CA ASN A 180 11.30 -14.85 3.83
C ASN A 180 10.44 -15.37 4.98
N LYS A 181 10.89 -15.27 6.24
CA LYS A 181 10.06 -15.63 7.40
C LYS A 181 8.80 -14.78 7.50
N LEU A 182 8.88 -13.48 7.17
CA LEU A 182 7.68 -12.64 7.11
C LEU A 182 6.69 -13.14 6.05
N LEU A 183 7.20 -13.56 4.89
CA LEU A 183 6.39 -14.09 3.78
C LEU A 183 5.71 -15.45 4.09
N GLU A 184 6.24 -16.21 5.04
CA GLU A 184 5.67 -17.49 5.47
C GLU A 184 4.46 -17.32 6.41
N SER A 185 4.35 -16.18 7.07
CA SER A 185 3.27 -15.88 8.03
C SER A 185 2.59 -14.54 7.72
N PRO A 186 1.97 -14.39 6.53
CA PRO A 186 1.26 -13.17 6.20
C PRO A 186 -0.03 -13.03 7.02
N TYR A 187 -0.46 -11.77 7.19
CA TYR A 187 -1.77 -11.45 7.75
C TYR A 187 -2.81 -11.33 6.63
N ASP A 188 -4.08 -11.57 6.97
CA ASP A 188 -5.18 -10.98 6.22
C ASP A 188 -5.43 -9.54 6.69
N ILE A 189 -6.33 -8.82 6.03
CA ILE A 189 -6.61 -7.41 6.39
C ILE A 189 -7.12 -7.23 7.82
N ASN A 190 -7.91 -8.18 8.34
CA ASN A 190 -8.42 -8.11 9.70
C ASN A 190 -7.31 -8.36 10.72
N GLY A 191 -6.46 -9.36 10.47
CA GLY A 191 -5.31 -9.68 11.31
C GLY A 191 -4.30 -8.54 11.34
N PHE A 192 -4.00 -7.96 10.17
CA PHE A 192 -3.14 -6.77 10.07
C PHE A 192 -3.70 -5.61 10.90
N ASN A 193 -4.97 -5.24 10.69
CA ASN A 193 -5.59 -4.14 11.43
C ASN A 193 -5.69 -4.43 12.94
N TYR A 194 -5.82 -5.70 13.32
CA TYR A 194 -5.77 -6.10 14.72
C TYR A 194 -4.38 -5.91 15.33
N GLU A 195 -3.30 -6.25 14.62
CA GLU A 195 -1.94 -5.97 15.08
C GLU A 195 -1.66 -4.48 15.24
N ILE A 196 -2.17 -3.64 14.31
CA ILE A 196 -2.08 -2.18 14.43
C ILE A 196 -2.88 -1.66 15.63
N LEU A 197 -4.10 -2.19 15.86
CA LEU A 197 -4.91 -1.86 17.03
C LEU A 197 -4.15 -2.18 18.32
N LYS A 198 -3.56 -3.38 18.44
CA LYS A 198 -2.76 -3.73 19.63
C LYS A 198 -1.64 -2.72 19.90
N LYS A 199 -0.93 -2.28 18.85
CA LYS A 199 0.14 -1.29 18.96
C LYS A 199 -0.35 0.10 19.40
N SER A 200 -1.62 0.43 19.17
CA SER A 200 -2.19 1.73 19.59
C SER A 200 -2.51 1.81 21.08
N LYS A 201 -2.57 0.66 21.78
CA LYS A 201 -2.76 0.63 23.24
C LYS A 201 -1.53 1.23 23.92
N LYS A 202 -1.72 2.37 24.58
CA LYS A 202 -0.68 2.98 25.39
C LYS A 202 -0.54 2.26 26.73
N ASN A 203 0.69 2.16 27.23
CA ASN A 203 0.97 1.75 28.60
C ASN A 203 0.70 2.90 29.57
N SER A 204 -0.57 3.31 29.67
CA SER A 204 -1.04 4.44 30.47
C SER A 204 -2.27 4.03 31.26
N ASN A 205 -2.32 4.37 32.55
CA ASN A 205 -3.51 4.19 33.39
C ASN A 205 -4.52 5.34 33.23
N SER A 206 -4.30 6.24 32.28
CA SER A 206 -5.22 7.35 32.00
C SER A 206 -6.57 6.81 31.50
N ILE A 207 -7.64 7.25 32.15
CA ILE A 207 -9.02 6.96 31.71
C ILE A 207 -9.21 7.43 30.27
N THR A 208 -8.70 8.61 29.91
CA THR A 208 -8.82 9.17 28.56
C THR A 208 -8.12 8.30 27.51
N ASP A 209 -6.90 7.84 27.77
CA ASP A 209 -6.18 6.98 26.83
C ASP A 209 -6.89 5.63 26.65
N ASN A 210 -7.44 5.07 27.73
CA ASN A 210 -8.22 3.83 27.69
C ASN A 210 -9.53 4.01 26.91
N THR A 211 -10.22 5.15 27.05
CA THR A 211 -11.43 5.45 26.26
C THR A 211 -11.11 5.56 24.76
N ILE A 212 -10.03 6.25 24.38
CA ILE A 212 -9.59 6.36 22.97
C ILE A 212 -9.28 4.98 22.39
N PHE A 213 -8.59 4.13 23.17
CA PHE A 213 -8.29 2.76 22.76
C PHE A 213 -9.57 1.93 22.60
N TYR A 214 -10.54 2.09 23.50
CA TYR A 214 -11.83 1.42 23.41
C TYR A 214 -12.63 1.84 22.17
N GLU A 215 -12.67 3.13 21.85
CA GLU A 215 -13.29 3.62 20.60
C GLU A 215 -12.60 3.02 19.36
N SER A 216 -11.28 2.86 19.40
CA SER A 216 -10.51 2.22 18.32
C SER A 216 -10.85 0.73 18.16
N ILE A 217 -11.16 0.03 19.27
CA ILE A 217 -11.68 -1.34 19.23
C ILE A 217 -13.04 -1.37 18.52
N LEU A 218 -13.95 -0.47 18.87
CA LEU A 218 -15.28 -0.43 18.27
C LEU A 218 -15.21 -0.14 16.76
N ASP A 219 -14.38 0.82 16.34
CA ASP A 219 -14.12 1.14 14.92
C ASP A 219 -13.44 -0.02 14.16
N PHE A 220 -12.60 -0.81 14.82
CA PHE A 220 -12.08 -2.04 14.22
C PHE A 220 -13.19 -3.08 13.98
N LEU A 221 -14.09 -3.27 14.95
CA LEU A 221 -15.16 -4.27 14.87
C LEU A 221 -16.22 -3.93 13.81
N THR A 222 -16.44 -2.65 13.48
CA THR A 222 -17.37 -2.23 12.41
C THR A 222 -16.86 -2.64 11.03
N LYS A 223 -15.54 -2.74 10.84
CA LYS A 223 -14.90 -3.11 9.56
C LYS A 223 -14.87 -4.62 9.31
N ILE A 224 -15.29 -5.44 10.27
CA ILE A 224 -15.31 -6.90 10.11
C ILE A 224 -16.60 -7.33 9.40
N ASP A 225 -16.42 -8.00 8.25
CA ASP A 225 -17.51 -8.38 7.34
C ASP A 225 -18.59 -9.30 7.94
N THR A 226 -18.20 -10.25 8.79
CA THR A 226 -19.11 -11.31 9.26
C THR A 226 -19.28 -11.32 10.77
N ASN A 227 -20.48 -11.65 11.24
CA ASN A 227 -20.77 -11.77 12.66
C ASN A 227 -19.91 -12.83 13.35
N ILE A 228 -19.64 -13.95 12.66
CA ILE A 228 -18.79 -15.04 13.18
C ILE A 228 -17.37 -14.53 13.40
N LEU A 229 -16.77 -13.89 12.39
CA LEU A 229 -15.42 -13.36 12.51
C LEU A 229 -15.36 -12.26 13.58
N ARG A 230 -16.38 -11.41 13.65
CA ARG A 230 -16.48 -10.37 14.68
C ARG A 230 -16.52 -10.97 16.08
N ASP A 231 -17.30 -12.03 16.29
CA ASP A 231 -17.37 -12.73 17.57
C ASP A 231 -16.02 -13.37 17.96
N LEU A 232 -15.26 -13.89 16.99
CA LEU A 232 -13.91 -14.40 17.23
C LEU A 232 -12.97 -13.29 17.71
N TYR A 233 -12.99 -12.12 17.05
CA TYR A 233 -12.20 -10.97 17.47
C TYR A 233 -12.65 -10.39 18.81
N ILE A 234 -13.96 -10.34 19.10
CA ILE A 234 -14.48 -9.94 20.41
C ILE A 234 -13.94 -10.85 21.52
N ASN A 235 -13.93 -12.17 21.32
CA ASN A 235 -13.34 -13.11 22.29
C ASN A 235 -11.84 -12.85 22.48
N LYS A 236 -11.12 -12.63 21.37
CA LYS A 236 -9.69 -12.34 21.40
C LYS A 236 -9.39 -11.04 22.16
N ILE A 237 -10.13 -9.97 21.86
CA ILE A 237 -10.02 -8.65 22.52
C ILE A 237 -10.35 -8.75 24.01
N SER A 238 -11.44 -9.45 24.35
CA SER A 238 -11.85 -9.66 25.74
C SER A 238 -10.77 -10.37 26.55
N SER A 239 -10.23 -11.48 26.03
CA SER A 239 -9.17 -12.23 26.70
C SER A 239 -7.84 -11.46 26.80
N GLU A 240 -7.43 -10.76 25.73
CA GLU A 240 -6.13 -10.09 25.68
C GLU A 240 -6.09 -8.78 26.47
N PHE A 241 -7.22 -8.06 26.56
CA PHE A 241 -7.28 -6.75 27.21
C PHE A 241 -8.09 -6.71 28.50
N GLY A 242 -8.69 -7.84 28.92
CA GLY A 242 -9.48 -7.93 30.14
C GLY A 242 -10.81 -7.16 30.07
N ILE A 243 -11.36 -6.98 28.87
CA ILE A 243 -12.63 -6.28 28.65
C ILE A 243 -13.77 -7.29 28.76
N ASP A 244 -14.85 -6.95 29.49
CA ASP A 244 -16.03 -7.82 29.55
C ASP A 244 -16.65 -8.01 28.17
N LYS A 245 -16.86 -9.28 27.81
CA LYS A 245 -17.35 -9.66 26.49
C LYS A 245 -18.77 -9.16 26.23
N ASN A 246 -19.65 -9.17 27.23
CA ASN A 246 -21.04 -8.76 27.05
C ASN A 246 -21.13 -7.23 26.93
N SER A 247 -20.40 -6.49 27.77
CA SER A 247 -20.29 -5.03 27.64
C SER A 247 -19.76 -4.62 26.28
N LEU A 248 -18.69 -5.26 25.78
CA LEU A 248 -18.14 -4.96 24.46
C LEU A 248 -19.14 -5.23 23.32
N LYS A 249 -19.92 -6.31 23.43
CA LYS A 249 -20.99 -6.62 22.47
C LYS A 249 -22.10 -5.58 22.48
N GLU A 250 -22.56 -5.16 23.65
CA GLU A 250 -23.61 -4.15 23.81
C GLU A 250 -23.16 -2.79 23.26
N ASP A 251 -21.95 -2.36 23.60
CA ASP A 251 -21.39 -1.10 23.13
C ASP A 251 -21.16 -1.10 21.62
N PHE A 252 -20.69 -2.22 21.04
CA PHE A 252 -20.58 -2.37 19.59
C PHE A 252 -21.95 -2.19 18.89
N LEU A 253 -23.01 -2.80 19.40
CA LEU A 253 -24.36 -2.66 18.83
C LEU A 253 -24.87 -1.22 18.89
N ASN A 254 -24.55 -0.49 19.96
CA ASN A 254 -24.90 0.91 20.11
C ASN A 254 -24.07 1.82 19.20
N PHE A 255 -22.78 1.52 19.03
CA PHE A 255 -21.85 2.25 18.19
C PHE A 255 -22.18 2.10 16.70
N ASP A 256 -22.37 0.87 16.22
CA ASP A 256 -22.69 0.55 14.81
C ASP A 256 -23.99 1.24 14.34
N LYS A 257 -25.00 1.33 15.21
CA LYS A 257 -26.24 2.08 14.92
C LYS A 257 -25.98 3.58 14.72
N LYS A 258 -25.14 4.19 15.57
CA LYS A 258 -24.81 5.62 15.46
C LYS A 258 -24.00 5.90 14.20
N ASP A 259 -23.02 5.05 13.90
CA ASP A 259 -22.14 5.23 12.76
C ASP A 259 -22.90 5.18 11.42
N LYS A 260 -23.80 4.19 11.27
CA LYS A 260 -24.71 4.10 10.11
C LYS A 260 -25.61 5.32 9.92
N ILE A 261 -26.07 5.94 11.02
CA ILE A 261 -26.86 7.19 10.96
C ILE A 261 -26.00 8.35 10.44
N ILE A 262 -24.74 8.44 10.88
CA ILE A 262 -23.80 9.49 10.47
C ILE A 262 -23.45 9.34 8.99
N GLU A 263 -23.14 8.13 8.52
CA GLU A 263 -22.86 7.89 7.11
C GLU A 263 -24.04 8.24 6.20
N LYS A 264 -25.26 7.89 6.61
CA LYS A 264 -26.48 8.22 5.85
C LYS A 264 -26.69 9.73 5.73
N LYS A 265 -26.32 10.51 6.76
CA LYS A 265 -26.36 11.99 6.71
C LYS A 265 -25.29 12.61 5.82
N LYS A 266 -24.13 11.96 5.63
CA LYS A 266 -23.07 12.46 4.76
C LYS A 266 -23.33 12.20 3.26
N ARG A 267 -24.23 11.27 2.94
CA ARG A 267 -24.59 10.90 1.56
C ARG A 267 -25.83 11.63 1.02
N ASN A 268 -26.52 12.39 1.88
CA ASN A 268 -27.66 13.24 1.53
C ASN A 268 -27.25 14.71 1.58
#